data_AF-A0A6P4YNM2-F1
#
_entry.id   AF-A0A6P4YNM2-F1
#
_cell.length_a   1.000
_cell.length_b   1.000
_cell.length_c   1.000
_cell.angle_alpha   90.00
_cell.angle_beta   90.00
_cell.angle_gamma   90.00
#
_symmetry.space_group_name_H-M   'P 1'
#
loop_
_entity.id
_entity.type
_entity.pdbx_description
1 polymer ?
#
loop_
_entity_poly.entity_id
_entity_poly.type
_entity_poly.pdbx_seq_one_letter_code
_entity_poly.pdbx_strand_id
1 'polypeptide(L)'
;MSEEGRRGADEGAEKGPGQAYQVFVVMEDLVDKLKLLQYEDGFIKGWGFKPLPRHYFAIPTNPGEQFYAFTSLCAWLITKGGKHFDQPQEYDDPNATISNILDEVRRLGGAVDFPPSKLKQGCGEHAVYVLDKLADEAMTSTGFAWEKPVYPEEEMEEETMVDDDAELTLNKVEDEMMLDDDEIEEEETFLDLEGLKKQSMKNESEGSKPVEIMESTTDAAEWKLEVERVLPSLKVHIKADNKDWRAHFEQMLQHRDGIEHSLTETRGHLDKLHQEITRTLEKIGSREKYINNQLESFLQEFRAMQDQLAQAKEKYREGSGGVTERTRELALITEELEQVKSEMEERGTSMTDGTPLVKIKQALTRLKTEMTQMDIRMGVVEHTLNQAKLKDKSNMQRDMNKPVSDEQY
;
A
#
# COMPACT_ATOMS: atom_id res chain seq x y z
N MET A 1 -10.48 1.11 51.41
CA MET A 1 -11.73 1.08 50.62
C MET A 1 -11.77 2.34 49.79
N SER A 2 -12.30 2.22 48.57
CA SER A 2 -12.41 3.26 47.53
C SER A 2 -11.10 3.45 46.76
N GLU A 3 -10.96 3.22 45.46
CA GLU A 3 -11.93 3.09 44.36
C GLU A 3 -11.44 2.08 43.31
N GLU A 4 -12.37 1.24 42.89
CA GLU A 4 -12.31 0.36 41.74
C GLU A 4 -12.86 1.16 40.56
N GLY A 5 -12.01 1.52 39.59
CA GLY A 5 -12.43 2.40 38.50
C GLY A 5 -11.37 2.68 37.44
N ARG A 6 -11.11 1.70 36.56
CA ARG A 6 -10.81 1.87 35.12
C ARG A 6 -10.32 0.54 34.51
N ARG A 7 -11.27 -0.37 34.28
CA ARG A 7 -11.20 -1.35 33.20
C ARG A 7 -12.11 -0.84 32.09
N GLY A 8 -11.60 -0.73 30.87
CA GLY A 8 -12.43 -0.51 29.67
C GLY A 8 -12.35 0.88 29.06
N ALA A 9 -11.16 1.35 28.67
CA ALA A 9 -11.03 2.52 27.79
C ALA A 9 -9.69 2.51 27.05
N ASP A 10 -9.43 1.53 26.19
CA ASP A 10 -8.46 1.69 25.08
C ASP A 10 -8.68 0.73 23.90
N GLU A 11 -9.91 0.27 23.65
CA GLU A 11 -10.25 -0.54 22.47
C GLU A 11 -11.07 0.26 21.43
N GLY A 12 -10.90 1.58 21.41
CA GLY A 12 -11.75 2.49 20.64
C GLY A 12 -11.05 3.71 20.05
N ALA A 13 -9.73 3.67 19.85
CA ALA A 13 -9.12 4.59 18.92
C ALA A 13 -9.48 4.11 17.51
N GLU A 14 -10.35 4.85 16.82
CA GLU A 14 -10.65 4.66 15.40
C GLU A 14 -9.34 4.62 14.60
N LYS A 15 -8.80 3.41 14.41
CA LYS A 15 -7.67 3.15 13.51
C LYS A 15 -8.15 3.58 12.13
N GLY A 16 -7.61 4.69 11.62
CA GLY A 16 -7.92 5.15 10.27
C GLY A 16 -7.68 4.02 9.26
N PRO A 17 -8.44 3.94 8.15
CA PRO A 17 -8.35 2.82 7.23
C PRO A 17 -6.92 2.58 6.72
N GLY A 18 -6.09 3.61 6.61
CA GLY A 18 -4.66 3.50 6.24
C GLY A 18 -3.77 2.77 7.27
N GLN A 19 -4.11 2.80 8.55
CA GLN A 19 -3.34 2.13 9.61
C GLN A 19 -3.53 0.60 9.60
N ALA A 20 -4.67 0.12 9.10
CA ALA A 20 -4.88 -1.30 8.83
C ALA A 20 -4.01 -1.81 7.67
N TYR A 21 -3.70 -0.94 6.70
CA TYR A 21 -2.85 -1.27 5.56
C TYR A 21 -1.35 -1.14 5.85
N GLN A 22 -0.96 -0.47 6.94
CA GLN A 22 0.45 -0.28 7.33
C GLN A 22 1.20 -1.61 7.51
N VAL A 23 0.52 -2.66 8.00
CA VAL A 23 1.09 -4.00 8.16
C VAL A 23 1.50 -4.61 6.81
N PHE A 24 0.77 -4.32 5.73
CA PHE A 24 1.10 -4.81 4.39
C PHE A 24 2.30 -4.07 3.81
N VAL A 25 2.41 -2.75 4.03
CA VAL A 25 3.55 -1.94 3.58
C VAL A 25 4.85 -2.40 4.26
N VAL A 26 4.82 -2.60 5.58
CA VAL A 26 5.99 -3.09 6.34
C VAL A 26 6.33 -4.53 5.95
N MET A 27 5.34 -5.36 5.59
CA MET A 27 5.59 -6.70 5.08
C MET A 27 6.23 -6.69 3.69
N GLU A 28 5.84 -5.76 2.81
CA GLU A 28 6.50 -5.59 1.50
C GLU A 28 7.96 -5.15 1.67
N ASP A 29 8.21 -4.15 2.53
CA ASP A 29 9.57 -3.71 2.88
C ASP A 29 10.40 -4.88 3.45
N LEU A 30 9.83 -5.67 4.38
CA LEU A 30 10.46 -6.87 4.92
C LEU A 30 10.82 -7.88 3.83
N VAL A 31 9.92 -8.17 2.88
CA VAL A 31 10.20 -9.12 1.78
C VAL A 31 11.35 -8.62 0.91
N ASP A 32 11.40 -7.32 0.65
CA ASP A 32 12.49 -6.74 -0.14
C ASP A 32 13.82 -6.74 0.64
N LYS A 33 13.80 -6.46 1.95
CA LYS A 33 14.97 -6.66 2.84
C LYS A 33 15.45 -8.11 2.85
N LEU A 34 14.54 -9.08 2.89
CA LEU A 34 14.87 -10.51 2.83
C LEU A 34 15.49 -10.92 1.49
N LYS A 35 15.02 -10.36 0.36
CA LYS A 35 15.65 -10.55 -0.96
C LYS A 35 17.07 -9.99 -0.98
N LEU A 36 17.28 -8.78 -0.43
CA LEU A 36 18.60 -8.18 -0.32
C LEU A 36 19.56 -9.02 0.53
N LEU A 37 19.04 -9.72 1.54
CA LEU A 37 19.79 -10.67 2.37
C LEU A 37 19.98 -12.07 1.74
N GLN A 38 19.62 -12.25 0.47
CA GLN A 38 19.69 -13.52 -0.27
C GLN A 38 18.95 -14.68 0.43
N TYR A 39 17.71 -14.42 0.88
CA TYR A 39 16.90 -15.45 1.55
C TYR A 39 16.61 -16.67 0.66
N GLU A 40 16.63 -16.54 -0.67
CA GLU A 40 16.38 -17.64 -1.60
C GLU A 40 17.49 -18.70 -1.58
N ASP A 41 18.74 -18.29 -1.40
CA ASP A 41 19.87 -19.22 -1.33
C ASP A 41 20.16 -19.67 0.11
N GLY A 42 19.96 -18.79 1.09
CA GLY A 42 20.25 -19.08 2.50
C GLY A 42 19.13 -19.80 3.25
N PHE A 43 17.88 -19.36 3.08
CA PHE A 43 16.73 -19.83 3.85
C PHE A 43 15.88 -20.84 3.06
N ILE A 44 15.53 -20.55 1.80
CA ILE A 44 14.72 -21.47 0.98
C ILE A 44 15.48 -22.76 0.67
N LYS A 45 16.71 -22.69 0.14
CA LYS A 45 17.52 -23.88 -0.18
C LYS A 45 18.10 -24.58 1.04
N GLY A 46 18.47 -23.83 2.08
CA GLY A 46 19.08 -24.39 3.29
C GLY A 46 18.07 -25.02 4.25
N TRP A 47 16.85 -24.47 4.34
CA TRP A 47 15.86 -24.86 5.35
C TRP A 47 14.58 -25.47 4.74
N GLY A 48 14.50 -25.58 3.41
CA GLY A 48 13.45 -26.34 2.71
C GLY A 48 12.06 -25.67 2.69
N PHE A 49 12.01 -24.34 2.84
CA PHE A 49 10.75 -23.59 2.80
C PHE A 49 10.34 -23.21 1.37
N LYS A 50 9.05 -22.97 1.14
CA LYS A 50 8.55 -22.38 -0.11
C LYS A 50 8.83 -20.87 -0.13
N PRO A 51 8.98 -20.24 -1.32
CA PRO A 51 9.07 -18.79 -1.41
C PRO A 51 7.90 -18.12 -0.69
N LEU A 52 8.20 -17.23 0.26
CA LEU A 52 7.20 -16.53 1.08
C LEU A 52 6.41 -15.54 0.19
N PRO A 53 5.08 -15.67 0.07
CA PRO A 53 4.24 -14.68 -0.59
C PRO A 53 4.33 -13.29 0.08
N ARG A 54 4.09 -12.22 -0.69
CA ARG A 54 4.16 -10.81 -0.23
C ARG A 54 3.29 -10.47 0.99
N HIS A 55 2.32 -11.34 1.33
CA HIS A 55 1.37 -11.12 2.44
C HIS A 55 1.39 -12.25 3.48
N TYR A 56 2.41 -13.12 3.46
CA TYR A 56 2.42 -14.38 4.20
C TYR A 56 2.30 -14.22 5.73
N PHE A 57 2.94 -13.20 6.33
CA PHE A 57 2.83 -12.91 7.76
C PHE A 57 1.77 -11.85 8.09
N ALA A 58 1.22 -11.18 7.06
CA ALA A 58 0.18 -10.15 7.22
C ALA A 58 -1.23 -10.76 7.30
N ILE A 59 -1.48 -11.88 6.62
CA ILE A 59 -2.79 -12.56 6.59
C ILE A 59 -2.70 -13.87 7.39
N PRO A 60 -3.62 -14.12 8.35
CA PRO A 60 -3.69 -15.41 9.04
C PRO A 60 -4.11 -16.50 8.05
N THR A 61 -3.20 -17.41 7.72
CA THR A 61 -3.46 -18.53 6.81
C THR A 61 -3.52 -19.83 7.61
N ASN A 62 -2.42 -20.17 8.26
CA ASN A 62 -2.31 -21.35 9.10
C ASN A 62 -1.43 -21.01 10.32
N PRO A 63 -2.02 -20.80 11.51
CA PRO A 63 -1.28 -20.31 12.68
C PRO A 63 -0.11 -21.20 13.11
N GLY A 64 -0.20 -22.52 12.93
CA GLY A 64 0.87 -23.45 13.31
C GLY A 64 2.07 -23.39 12.37
N GLU A 65 1.80 -23.42 11.06
CA GLU A 65 2.84 -23.32 10.02
C GLU A 65 3.47 -21.92 10.00
N GLN A 66 2.65 -20.87 10.15
CA GLN A 66 3.11 -19.49 10.23
C GLN A 66 3.95 -19.25 11.48
N PHE A 67 3.59 -19.85 12.61
CA PHE A 67 4.42 -19.78 13.83
C PHE A 67 5.78 -20.46 13.62
N TYR A 68 5.82 -21.65 13.04
CA TYR A 68 7.06 -22.36 12.74
C TYR A 68 7.93 -21.60 11.71
N ALA A 69 7.31 -21.05 10.67
CA ALA A 69 7.99 -20.22 9.68
C ALA A 69 8.53 -18.93 10.32
N PHE A 70 7.75 -18.28 11.19
CA PHE A 70 8.15 -17.07 11.91
C PHE A 70 9.35 -17.32 12.84
N THR A 71 9.30 -18.37 13.66
CA THR A 71 10.40 -18.69 14.59
C THR A 71 11.66 -19.12 13.85
N SER A 72 11.52 -19.90 12.77
CA SER A 72 12.63 -20.30 11.90
C SER A 72 13.26 -19.10 11.20
N LEU A 73 12.45 -18.15 10.71
CA LEU A 73 12.95 -16.95 10.07
C LEU A 73 13.66 -16.02 11.06
N CYS A 74 13.14 -15.87 12.27
CA CYS A 74 13.81 -15.13 13.35
C CYS A 74 15.17 -15.76 13.68
N ALA A 75 15.23 -17.09 13.82
CA ALA A 75 16.48 -17.82 14.08
C ALA A 75 17.52 -17.59 12.97
N TRP A 76 17.09 -17.62 11.71
CA TRP A 76 17.95 -17.35 10.56
C TRP A 76 18.48 -15.91 10.54
N LEU A 77 17.61 -14.92 10.78
CA LEU A 77 18.00 -13.51 10.84
C LEU A 77 18.99 -13.23 11.99
N ILE A 78 18.77 -13.82 13.16
CA ILE A 78 19.69 -13.70 14.31
C ILE A 78 21.05 -14.35 13.98
N THR A 79 21.05 -15.49 13.30
CA THR A 79 22.27 -16.17 12.84
C THR A 79 23.04 -15.32 11.83
N LYS A 80 22.33 -14.66 10.91
CA LYS A 80 22.91 -13.72 9.95
C LYS A 80 23.43 -12.44 10.61
N GLY A 81 22.83 -12.00 11.71
CA GLY A 81 23.33 -10.92 12.58
C GLY A 81 24.53 -11.31 13.45
N GLY A 82 25.15 -12.47 13.23
CA GLY A 82 26.41 -12.86 13.87
C GLY A 82 26.27 -13.54 15.23
N LYS A 83 25.07 -14.00 15.62
CA LYS A 83 24.85 -14.69 16.90
C LYS A 83 24.24 -16.07 16.70
N HIS A 84 24.79 -17.08 17.36
CA HIS A 84 24.30 -18.46 17.25
C HIS A 84 22.94 -18.59 17.94
N PHE A 85 21.90 -18.90 17.17
CA PHE A 85 20.57 -19.20 17.67
C PHE A 85 20.17 -20.57 17.14
N ASP A 86 19.91 -21.52 18.04
CA ASP A 86 19.54 -22.89 17.66
C ASP A 86 18.16 -22.90 17.01
N GLN A 87 18.00 -23.70 15.96
CA GLN A 87 16.74 -23.87 15.26
C GLN A 87 15.67 -24.37 16.25
N PRO A 88 14.58 -23.61 16.46
CA PRO A 88 13.48 -24.08 17.30
C PRO A 88 12.84 -25.31 16.65
N GLN A 89 12.77 -26.42 17.39
CA GLN A 89 12.08 -27.62 16.92
C GLN A 89 10.56 -27.51 17.18
N GLU A 90 9.76 -28.28 16.43
CA GLU A 90 8.29 -28.33 16.57
C GLU A 90 7.80 -28.72 18.00
N TYR A 91 8.70 -29.24 18.84
CA TYR A 91 8.43 -29.66 20.22
C TYR A 91 8.91 -28.67 21.29
N ASP A 92 9.55 -27.56 20.91
CA ASP A 92 9.98 -26.53 21.86
C ASP A 92 8.78 -25.73 22.39
N ASP A 93 8.83 -25.31 23.67
CA ASP A 93 7.76 -24.50 24.25
C ASP A 93 7.66 -23.17 23.48
N PRO A 94 6.52 -22.92 22.79
CA PRO A 94 6.32 -21.71 22.00
C PRO A 94 6.57 -20.43 22.79
N ASN A 95 6.25 -20.40 24.08
CA ASN A 95 6.47 -19.22 24.92
C ASN A 95 7.95 -19.00 25.22
N ALA A 96 8.72 -20.06 25.43
CA ALA A 96 10.14 -19.97 25.75
C ALA A 96 10.92 -19.47 24.53
N THR A 97 10.64 -20.02 23.34
CA THR A 97 11.25 -19.57 22.08
C THR A 97 10.90 -18.12 21.77
N ILE A 98 9.64 -17.72 21.91
CA ILE A 98 9.23 -16.32 21.73
C ILE A 98 9.96 -15.41 22.73
N SER A 99 10.08 -15.81 24.00
CA SER A 99 10.75 -15.01 25.02
C SER A 99 12.23 -14.82 24.68
N ASN A 100 12.92 -15.87 24.23
CA ASN A 100 14.31 -15.79 23.79
C ASN A 100 14.48 -14.87 22.57
N ILE A 101 13.57 -14.92 21.59
CA ILE A 101 13.57 -14.02 20.43
C ILE A 101 13.34 -12.57 20.88
N LEU A 102 12.39 -12.34 21.79
CA LEU A 102 12.09 -10.99 22.29
C LEU A 102 13.23 -10.40 23.13
N ASP A 103 13.92 -11.22 23.92
CA ASP A 103 15.11 -10.80 24.66
C ASP A 103 16.25 -10.42 23.70
N GLU A 104 16.38 -11.14 22.58
CA GLU A 104 17.33 -10.78 21.53
C GLU A 104 16.98 -9.44 20.87
N VAL A 105 15.72 -9.24 20.50
CA VAL A 105 15.23 -7.98 19.91
C VAL A 105 15.42 -6.80 20.88
N ARG A 106 15.19 -7.03 22.19
CA ARG A 106 15.42 -6.01 23.23
C ARG A 106 16.91 -5.68 23.36
N ARG A 107 17.79 -6.67 23.25
CA ARG A 107 19.25 -6.47 23.25
C ARG A 107 19.73 -5.65 22.04
N LEU A 108 19.02 -5.77 20.93
CA LEU A 108 19.27 -5.03 19.68
C LEU A 108 18.61 -3.63 19.66
N GLY A 109 17.97 -3.20 20.75
CA GLY A 109 17.40 -1.86 20.88
C GLY A 109 15.97 -1.71 20.35
N GLY A 110 15.27 -2.81 20.04
CA GLY A 110 13.85 -2.79 19.66
C GLY A 110 12.91 -2.57 20.86
N ALA A 111 11.96 -1.65 20.73
CA ALA A 111 10.89 -1.45 21.71
C ALA A 111 9.84 -2.58 21.60
N VAL A 112 9.90 -3.55 22.50
CA VAL A 112 8.92 -4.66 22.59
C VAL A 112 8.04 -4.45 23.82
N ASP A 113 6.93 -3.72 23.65
CA ASP A 113 5.90 -3.51 24.69
C ASP A 113 4.61 -4.28 24.36
N PHE A 114 4.72 -5.59 24.24
CA PHE A 114 3.55 -6.47 24.06
C PHE A 114 3.83 -7.88 24.62
N PRO A 115 2.79 -8.60 25.09
CA PRO A 115 2.96 -9.91 25.71
C PRO A 115 3.30 -11.00 24.67
N PRO A 116 4.09 -12.03 25.04
CA PRO A 116 4.43 -13.17 24.16
C PRO A 116 3.23 -13.91 23.57
N SER A 117 2.05 -13.81 24.19
CA SER A 117 0.80 -14.38 23.70
C SER A 117 0.37 -13.85 22.34
N LYS A 118 0.73 -12.61 21.98
CA LYS A 118 0.39 -12.00 20.69
C LYS A 118 1.24 -12.50 19.52
N LEU A 119 2.41 -13.08 19.79
CA LEU A 119 3.30 -13.65 18.77
C LEU A 119 3.00 -15.13 18.46
N LYS A 120 2.21 -15.80 19.30
CA LYS A 120 1.84 -17.22 19.12
C LYS A 120 1.08 -17.50 17.83
N GLN A 121 0.38 -16.50 17.30
CA GLN A 121 -0.38 -16.65 16.05
C GLN A 121 0.55 -16.68 14.83
N GLY A 122 1.83 -16.29 14.97
CA GLY A 122 2.79 -16.26 13.86
C GLY A 122 2.46 -15.25 12.77
N CYS A 123 1.39 -14.46 12.93
CA CYS A 123 0.90 -13.49 11.95
C CYS A 123 0.40 -12.21 12.63
N GLY A 124 0.52 -11.08 11.93
CA GLY A 124 0.00 -9.78 12.38
C GLY A 124 1.08 -8.72 12.62
N GLU A 125 0.63 -7.53 13.00
CA GLU A 125 1.43 -6.31 13.18
C GLU A 125 2.68 -6.52 14.04
N HIS A 126 2.53 -7.22 15.18
CA HIS A 126 3.63 -7.46 16.11
C HIS A 126 4.67 -8.46 15.59
N ALA A 127 4.25 -9.46 14.80
CA ALA A 127 5.17 -10.43 14.22
C ALA A 127 5.99 -9.81 13.08
N VAL A 128 5.33 -9.02 12.22
CA VAL A 128 6.00 -8.28 11.14
C VAL A 128 6.99 -7.26 11.69
N TYR A 129 6.64 -6.52 12.75
CA TYR A 129 7.55 -5.57 13.39
C TYR A 129 8.82 -6.23 13.96
N VAL A 130 8.69 -7.40 14.60
CA VAL A 130 9.85 -8.14 15.13
C VAL A 130 10.76 -8.61 13.99
N LEU A 131 10.18 -9.15 12.92
CA LEU A 131 10.94 -9.56 11.75
C LEU A 131 11.64 -8.39 11.06
N ASP A 132 10.96 -7.25 10.92
CA ASP A 132 11.51 -6.02 10.33
C ASP A 132 12.74 -5.52 11.09
N LYS A 133 12.67 -5.47 12.43
CA LYS A 133 13.80 -5.05 13.27
C LYS A 133 14.96 -6.04 13.22
N LEU A 134 14.68 -7.33 13.18
CA LEU A 134 15.73 -8.35 13.00
C LEU A 134 16.35 -8.30 11.61
N ALA A 135 15.57 -7.96 10.57
CA ALA A 135 16.07 -7.77 9.22
C ALA A 135 16.95 -6.52 9.10
N ASP A 136 16.55 -5.39 9.69
CA ASP A 136 17.35 -4.15 9.75
C ASP A 136 18.74 -4.41 10.39
N GLU A 137 18.78 -5.18 11.47
CA GLU A 137 20.03 -5.54 12.15
C GLU A 137 20.88 -6.51 11.32
N ALA A 138 20.24 -7.50 10.68
CA ALA A 138 20.93 -8.42 9.78
C ALA A 138 21.53 -7.68 8.58
N MET A 139 20.85 -6.66 8.05
CA MET A 139 21.37 -5.80 6.97
C MET A 139 22.54 -4.94 7.45
N THR A 140 22.45 -4.39 8.66
CA THR A 140 23.54 -3.61 9.28
C THR A 140 24.78 -4.49 9.50
N SER A 141 24.59 -5.72 9.96
CA SER A 141 25.67 -6.69 10.17
C SER A 141 26.29 -7.22 8.87
N THR A 142 25.50 -7.29 7.81
CA THR A 142 25.97 -7.68 6.46
C THR A 142 26.69 -6.52 5.75
N GLY A 143 26.61 -5.29 6.29
CA GLY A 143 27.26 -4.11 5.72
C GLY A 143 26.64 -3.65 4.42
N PHE A 144 25.34 -3.86 4.22
CA PHE A 144 24.65 -3.45 3.00
C PHE A 144 24.59 -1.92 2.92
N ALA A 145 25.23 -1.35 1.90
CA ALA A 145 25.09 0.04 1.54
C ALA A 145 24.23 0.13 0.28
N TRP A 146 23.26 1.06 0.28
CA TRP A 146 22.49 1.38 -0.91
C TRP A 146 23.43 1.88 -2.00
N GLU A 147 23.66 1.05 -3.02
CA GLU A 147 24.38 1.47 -4.21
C GLU A 147 23.50 2.46 -4.97
N LYS A 148 24.10 3.54 -5.50
CA LYS A 148 23.33 4.56 -6.22
C LYS A 148 22.60 3.90 -7.39
N PRO A 149 21.30 4.19 -7.61
CA PRO A 149 20.58 3.65 -8.75
C PRO A 149 21.33 3.99 -10.04
N VAL A 150 21.79 2.96 -10.74
CA VAL A 150 22.18 3.11 -12.15
C VAL A 150 20.88 3.04 -12.92
N TYR A 151 20.32 4.21 -13.22
CA TYR A 151 19.22 4.31 -14.15
C TYR A 151 19.70 3.72 -15.48
N PRO A 152 19.04 2.68 -16.02
CA PRO A 152 19.16 2.40 -17.44
C PRO A 152 18.76 3.69 -18.13
N GLU A 153 19.58 4.19 -19.05
CA GLU A 153 19.16 5.28 -19.94
C GLU A 153 17.90 4.76 -20.65
N GLU A 154 16.73 5.24 -20.22
CA GLU A 154 15.57 5.31 -21.09
C GLU A 154 16.08 6.10 -22.29
N GLU A 155 16.11 5.48 -23.47
CA GLU A 155 16.13 6.20 -24.73
C GLU A 155 14.92 7.11 -24.69
N MET A 156 15.10 8.31 -24.12
CA MET A 156 14.22 9.42 -24.35
C MET A 156 14.22 9.55 -25.86
N GLU A 157 13.09 9.24 -26.48
CA GLU A 157 12.78 9.74 -27.81
C GLU A 157 13.13 11.22 -27.79
N GLU A 158 14.27 11.58 -28.38
CA GLU A 158 14.70 12.96 -28.50
C GLU A 158 13.62 13.67 -29.32
N GLU A 159 12.74 14.37 -28.62
CA GLU A 159 12.01 15.49 -29.18
C GLU A 159 13.03 16.35 -29.93
N THR A 160 12.84 16.40 -31.24
CA THR A 160 13.49 17.30 -32.18
C THR A 160 13.56 18.73 -31.64
N MET A 161 14.63 19.06 -30.93
CA MET A 161 15.15 20.42 -30.85
C MET A 161 16.19 20.57 -31.95
N VAL A 162 15.74 21.17 -33.04
CA VAL A 162 16.57 21.67 -34.12
C VAL A 162 17.27 22.91 -33.58
N ASP A 163 18.52 22.78 -33.11
CA ASP A 163 19.39 23.95 -32.92
C ASP A 163 20.89 23.55 -33.02
N ASP A 164 21.49 23.96 -34.14
CA ASP A 164 22.86 24.49 -34.26
C ASP A 164 24.11 23.63 -33.95
N ASP A 165 24.11 22.33 -34.29
CA ASP A 165 25.34 21.49 -34.19
C ASP A 165 25.94 21.02 -35.53
N ALA A 166 25.51 21.63 -36.65
CA ALA A 166 26.06 21.31 -37.99
C ALA A 166 27.40 22.00 -38.30
N GLU A 167 27.83 23.01 -37.53
CA GLU A 167 29.13 23.68 -37.72
C GLU A 167 30.29 23.07 -36.89
N LEU A 168 30.00 22.23 -35.90
CA LEU A 168 31.04 21.57 -35.07
C LEU A 168 31.52 20.23 -35.65
N THR A 169 30.76 19.61 -36.56
CA THR A 169 31.14 18.36 -37.22
C THR A 169 32.07 18.56 -38.43
N LEU A 170 32.02 19.71 -39.11
CA LEU A 170 32.90 19.95 -40.26
C LEU A 170 34.36 20.19 -39.84
N ASN A 171 34.58 20.93 -38.75
CA ASN A 171 35.93 21.20 -38.23
C ASN A 171 36.63 19.94 -37.70
N LYS A 172 35.88 18.98 -37.14
CA LYS A 172 36.45 17.70 -36.67
C LYS A 172 36.80 16.75 -37.82
N VAL A 173 36.03 16.77 -38.91
CA VAL A 173 36.33 15.97 -40.11
C VAL A 173 37.48 16.58 -40.93
N GLU A 174 37.65 17.90 -40.92
CA GLU A 174 38.80 18.57 -41.54
C GLU A 174 40.11 18.34 -40.77
N ASP A 175 40.08 18.36 -39.42
CA ASP A 175 41.25 18.03 -38.59
C ASP A 175 41.62 16.53 -38.63
N GLU A 176 40.65 15.62 -38.80
CA GLU A 176 40.93 14.18 -38.91
C GLU A 176 41.50 13.78 -40.28
N MET A 177 41.14 14.49 -41.37
CA MET A 177 41.78 14.33 -42.68
C MET A 177 43.19 14.94 -42.75
N MET A 178 43.54 15.87 -41.87
CA MET A 178 44.87 16.52 -41.83
C MET A 178 45.89 15.77 -40.95
N LEU A 179 45.45 14.77 -40.17
CA LEU A 179 46.29 13.99 -39.25
C LEU A 179 46.70 12.61 -39.79
N ASP A 180 46.22 12.23 -40.98
CA ASP A 180 46.52 10.93 -41.62
C ASP A 180 47.48 11.05 -42.82
N ASP A 181 48.06 12.22 -43.08
CA ASP A 181 48.93 12.49 -44.26
C ASP A 181 50.45 12.49 -43.96
N ASP A 182 50.88 12.11 -42.75
CA ASP A 182 52.31 12.17 -42.36
C ASP A 182 53.02 10.81 -42.20
N GLU A 183 52.40 9.66 -42.51
CA GLU A 183 53.08 8.35 -42.37
C GLU A 183 52.64 7.25 -43.37
N ILE A 184 52.45 7.59 -44.65
CA ILE A 184 52.54 6.59 -45.73
C ILE A 184 53.89 6.78 -46.43
N GLU A 185 54.88 6.00 -45.97
CA GLU A 185 56.14 5.79 -46.67
C GLU A 185 55.88 5.51 -48.16
N GLU A 186 56.49 6.38 -48.96
CA GLU A 186 56.60 6.32 -50.41
C GLU A 186 57.11 4.95 -50.89
N GLU A 187 56.20 4.07 -51.30
CA GLU A 187 56.52 3.05 -52.30
C GLU A 187 55.38 2.85 -53.31
N GLU A 188 54.68 3.93 -53.65
CA GLU A 188 53.99 3.98 -54.94
C GLU A 188 55.02 4.30 -56.02
N THR A 189 55.27 3.31 -56.86
CA THR A 189 56.11 3.40 -58.04
C THR A 189 55.41 4.32 -59.05
N PHE A 190 55.55 5.63 -58.86
CA PHE A 190 55.14 6.61 -59.84
C PHE A 190 56.00 6.37 -61.07
N LEU A 191 55.45 5.68 -62.07
CA LEU A 191 56.02 5.63 -63.42
C LEU A 191 56.18 7.08 -63.86
N ASP A 192 57.43 7.56 -63.89
CA ASP A 192 57.82 8.90 -64.31
C ASP A 192 57.45 9.11 -65.79
N LEU A 193 56.19 9.49 -66.00
CA LEU A 193 55.61 9.81 -67.31
C LEU A 193 56.30 11.04 -67.92
N GLU A 194 56.97 11.86 -67.10
CA GLU A 194 57.69 13.06 -67.53
C GLU A 194 59.14 12.77 -67.93
N GLY A 195 59.78 11.78 -67.29
CA GLY A 195 61.04 11.17 -67.70
C GLY A 195 60.92 10.45 -69.05
N LEU A 196 59.83 9.71 -69.27
CA LEU A 196 59.54 9.07 -70.57
C LEU A 196 59.30 10.11 -71.68
N LYS A 197 58.64 11.23 -71.34
CA LYS A 197 58.41 12.36 -72.26
C LYS A 197 59.70 13.12 -72.58
N LYS A 198 60.60 13.28 -71.60
CA LYS A 198 61.92 13.89 -71.80
C LYS A 198 62.86 12.96 -72.59
N GLN A 199 62.76 11.64 -72.44
CA GLN A 199 63.47 10.68 -73.29
C GLN A 199 62.96 10.70 -74.73
N SER A 200 61.64 10.82 -74.92
CA SER A 200 61.01 11.00 -76.23
C SER A 200 61.48 12.29 -76.93
N MET A 201 61.54 13.42 -76.20
CA MET A 201 62.04 14.69 -76.76
C MET A 201 63.57 14.75 -76.94
N LYS A 202 64.35 13.96 -76.19
CA LYS A 202 65.81 13.88 -76.39
C LYS A 202 66.19 13.10 -77.65
N ASN A 203 65.34 12.15 -78.06
CA ASN A 203 65.49 11.41 -79.32
C ASN A 203 65.05 12.18 -80.57
N GLU A 204 64.36 13.32 -80.43
CA GLU A 204 63.98 14.17 -81.58
C GLU A 204 65.05 15.22 -81.96
N SER A 205 66.11 15.40 -81.15
CA SER A 205 67.15 16.42 -81.38
C SER A 205 68.46 15.88 -82.00
N GLU A 206 68.50 14.60 -82.39
CA GLU A 206 69.56 14.06 -83.26
C GLU A 206 68.96 13.59 -84.59
N GLY A 207 69.22 14.36 -85.65
CA GLY A 207 69.31 13.81 -87.00
C GLY A 207 68.00 13.56 -87.74
N SER A 208 67.55 14.59 -88.46
CA SER A 208 66.64 14.48 -89.60
C SER A 208 67.02 13.34 -90.56
N LYS A 209 66.22 12.28 -90.58
CA LYS A 209 65.83 11.56 -91.80
C LYS A 209 64.37 11.13 -91.64
N PRO A 210 63.48 11.38 -92.62
CA PRO A 210 62.15 10.78 -92.58
C PRO A 210 62.33 9.26 -92.48
N VAL A 211 61.56 8.64 -91.59
CA VAL A 211 61.39 7.19 -91.52
C VAL A 211 60.95 6.75 -92.92
N GLU A 212 61.90 6.27 -93.71
CA GLU A 212 61.59 5.31 -94.77
C GLU A 212 60.75 4.25 -94.07
N ILE A 213 59.53 4.09 -94.57
CA ILE A 213 58.62 3.01 -94.21
C ILE A 213 59.49 1.77 -94.04
N MET A 214 59.56 1.21 -92.82
CA MET A 214 60.21 -0.08 -92.60
C MET A 214 59.42 -1.11 -93.39
N GLU A 215 59.80 -1.31 -94.65
CA GLU A 215 59.29 -2.38 -95.47
C GLU A 215 59.85 -3.67 -94.87
N SER A 216 58.95 -4.52 -94.38
CA SER A 216 59.28 -5.82 -93.83
C SER A 216 59.97 -6.67 -94.89
N THR A 217 61.30 -6.71 -94.91
CA THR A 217 62.06 -7.74 -95.62
C THR A 217 62.18 -9.02 -94.79
N THR A 218 61.23 -9.25 -93.87
CA THR A 218 61.21 -10.43 -93.00
C THR A 218 60.48 -11.55 -93.73
N ASP A 219 61.24 -12.59 -94.08
CA ASP A 219 60.71 -13.82 -94.64
C ASP A 219 59.75 -14.48 -93.64
N ALA A 220 58.59 -14.94 -94.12
CA ALA A 220 57.58 -15.61 -93.30
C ALA A 220 58.14 -16.90 -92.64
N ALA A 221 59.18 -17.49 -93.23
CA ALA A 221 59.87 -18.64 -92.64
C ALA A 221 60.79 -18.23 -91.48
N GLU A 222 61.54 -17.13 -91.60
CA GLU A 222 62.36 -16.60 -90.50
C GLU A 222 61.50 -16.11 -89.33
N TRP A 223 60.34 -15.52 -89.62
CA TRP A 223 59.39 -15.13 -88.58
C TRP A 223 58.80 -16.33 -87.85
N LYS A 224 58.51 -17.44 -88.56
CA LYS A 224 58.06 -18.69 -87.92
C LYS A 224 59.14 -19.32 -87.04
N LEU A 225 60.39 -19.34 -87.49
CA LEU A 225 61.51 -19.83 -86.69
C LEU A 225 61.73 -18.98 -85.45
N GLU A 226 61.54 -17.67 -85.57
CA GLU A 226 61.61 -16.76 -84.43
C GLU A 226 60.43 -16.99 -83.47
N VAL A 227 59.21 -17.15 -83.97
CA VAL A 227 58.03 -17.51 -83.15
C VAL A 227 58.23 -18.85 -82.44
N GLU A 228 58.78 -19.87 -83.11
CA GLU A 228 59.11 -21.15 -82.50
C GLU A 228 60.22 -21.05 -81.46
N ARG A 229 61.19 -20.15 -81.67
CA ARG A 229 62.26 -19.83 -80.71
C ARG A 229 61.74 -19.10 -79.47
N VAL A 230 60.79 -18.16 -79.63
CA VAL A 230 60.24 -17.37 -78.52
C VAL A 230 59.05 -18.07 -77.86
N LEU A 231 58.44 -19.08 -78.50
CA LEU A 231 57.30 -19.85 -77.98
C LEU A 231 57.52 -20.41 -76.56
N PRO A 232 58.70 -20.98 -76.22
CA PRO A 232 58.98 -21.45 -74.86
C PRO A 232 59.09 -20.31 -73.84
N SER A 233 59.54 -19.12 -74.29
CA SER A 233 59.69 -17.91 -73.46
C SER A 233 58.36 -17.17 -73.27
N LEU A 234 57.41 -17.35 -74.20
CA LEU A 234 56.04 -16.84 -74.13
C LEU A 234 55.07 -17.78 -73.41
N LYS A 235 55.55 -18.97 -73.02
CA LYS A 235 54.77 -19.92 -72.22
C LYS A 235 54.73 -19.41 -70.77
N VAL A 236 53.89 -18.39 -70.54
CA VAL A 236 53.56 -17.87 -69.22
C VAL A 236 52.90 -19.01 -68.45
N HIS A 237 53.69 -19.70 -67.63
CA HIS A 237 53.16 -20.61 -66.64
C HIS A 237 52.57 -19.74 -65.55
N ILE A 238 51.28 -19.44 -65.67
CA ILE A 238 50.49 -18.88 -64.56
C ILE A 238 50.51 -19.95 -63.49
N LYS A 239 51.51 -19.90 -62.60
CA LYS A 239 51.45 -20.61 -61.34
C LYS A 239 50.26 -20.01 -60.62
N ALA A 240 49.29 -20.85 -60.28
CA ALA A 240 48.18 -20.48 -59.42
C ALA A 240 48.77 -20.02 -58.08
N ASP A 241 49.07 -18.74 -57.98
CA ASP A 241 49.55 -18.11 -56.76
C ASP A 241 48.33 -17.82 -55.90
N ASN A 242 48.45 -17.96 -54.59
CA ASN A 242 47.35 -17.74 -53.64
C ASN A 242 46.99 -16.25 -53.49
N LYS A 243 47.47 -15.42 -54.42
CA LYS A 243 47.16 -14.01 -54.66
C LYS A 243 46.31 -13.80 -55.92
N ASP A 244 45.90 -14.89 -56.58
CA ASP A 244 45.03 -14.82 -57.74
C ASP A 244 43.64 -14.39 -57.27
N TRP A 245 43.26 -13.14 -57.60
CA TRP A 245 41.97 -12.55 -57.26
C TRP A 245 40.79 -13.43 -57.70
N ARG A 246 41.00 -14.32 -58.68
CA ARG A 246 40.03 -15.33 -59.11
C ARG A 246 39.71 -16.35 -58.02
N ALA A 247 40.71 -16.82 -57.28
CA ALA A 247 40.50 -17.74 -56.16
C ALA A 247 39.77 -17.03 -55.00
N HIS A 248 40.11 -15.77 -54.73
CA HIS A 248 39.38 -14.96 -53.74
C HIS A 248 37.93 -14.67 -54.19
N PHE A 249 37.71 -14.41 -55.48
CA PHE A 249 36.38 -14.20 -56.03
C PHE A 249 35.52 -15.47 -55.97
N GLU A 250 36.13 -16.62 -56.27
CA GLU A 250 35.46 -17.92 -56.14
C GLU A 250 35.16 -18.27 -54.67
N GLN A 251 36.08 -17.97 -53.75
CA GLN A 251 35.83 -18.07 -52.30
C GLN A 251 34.71 -17.11 -51.84
N MET A 252 34.68 -15.88 -52.35
CA MET A 252 33.63 -14.91 -52.02
C MET A 252 32.26 -15.38 -52.52
N LEU A 253 32.18 -15.98 -53.71
CA LEU A 253 30.95 -16.61 -54.21
C LEU A 253 30.53 -17.79 -53.33
N GLN A 254 31.46 -18.66 -52.93
CA GLN A 254 31.16 -19.76 -52.01
C GLN A 254 30.67 -19.27 -50.64
N HIS A 255 31.28 -18.22 -50.08
CA HIS A 255 30.83 -17.62 -48.83
C HIS A 255 29.47 -16.95 -48.98
N ARG A 256 29.21 -16.25 -50.10
CA ARG A 256 27.91 -15.65 -50.39
C ARG A 256 26.81 -16.72 -50.46
N ASP A 257 27.05 -17.80 -51.19
CA ASP A 257 26.08 -18.88 -51.33
C ASP A 257 25.87 -19.61 -49.99
N GLY A 258 26.92 -19.75 -49.17
CA GLY A 258 26.83 -20.24 -47.79
C GLY A 258 26.01 -19.33 -46.87
N ILE A 259 26.23 -18.01 -46.95
CA ILE A 259 25.45 -17.01 -46.20
C ILE A 259 23.99 -17.04 -46.65
N GLU A 260 23.71 -17.13 -47.95
CA GLU A 260 22.35 -17.19 -48.49
C GLU A 260 21.61 -18.46 -48.02
N HIS A 261 22.33 -19.59 -47.97
CA HIS A 261 21.79 -20.83 -47.42
C HIS A 261 21.47 -20.71 -45.92
N SER A 262 22.43 -20.23 -45.11
CA SER A 262 22.22 -20.04 -43.66
C SER A 262 21.14 -18.99 -43.37
N LEU A 263 21.04 -17.93 -44.17
CA LEU A 263 19.97 -16.93 -44.06
C LEU A 263 18.60 -17.54 -44.36
N THR A 264 18.52 -18.37 -45.40
CA THR A 264 17.27 -19.06 -45.76
C THR A 264 16.85 -20.06 -44.68
N GLU A 265 17.80 -20.80 -44.12
CA GLU A 265 17.55 -21.75 -43.03
C GLU A 265 17.10 -21.05 -41.75
N THR A 266 17.82 -20.00 -41.32
CA THR A 266 17.48 -19.21 -40.12
C THR A 266 16.13 -18.51 -40.27
N ARG A 267 15.82 -17.97 -41.45
CA ARG A 267 14.49 -17.43 -41.76
C ARG A 267 13.40 -18.49 -41.65
N GLY A 268 13.66 -19.71 -42.14
CA GLY A 268 12.73 -20.83 -41.99
C GLY A 268 12.53 -21.24 -40.52
N HIS A 269 13.57 -21.21 -39.69
CA HIS A 269 13.45 -21.42 -38.24
C HIS A 269 12.65 -20.31 -37.56
N LEU A 270 12.88 -19.05 -37.93
CA LEU A 270 12.14 -17.91 -37.41
C LEU A 270 10.66 -17.97 -37.78
N ASP A 271 10.33 -18.34 -39.02
CA ASP A 271 8.95 -18.48 -39.47
C ASP A 271 8.22 -19.61 -38.73
N LYS A 272 8.90 -20.74 -38.46
CA LYS A 272 8.35 -21.82 -37.63
C LYS A 272 8.07 -21.34 -36.20
N LEU A 273 9.03 -20.65 -35.59
CA LEU A 273 8.89 -20.11 -34.24
C LEU A 273 7.75 -19.08 -34.19
N HIS A 274 7.63 -18.20 -35.19
CA HIS A 274 6.54 -17.26 -35.30
C HIS A 274 5.18 -17.98 -35.42
N GLN A 275 5.08 -19.03 -36.24
CA GLN A 275 3.84 -19.83 -36.35
C GLN A 275 3.50 -20.56 -35.05
N GLU A 276 4.50 -21.10 -34.34
CA GLU A 276 4.29 -21.75 -33.05
C GLU A 276 3.80 -20.75 -31.98
N ILE A 277 4.40 -19.56 -31.91
CA ILE A 277 3.98 -18.48 -31.00
C ILE A 277 2.57 -18.01 -31.34
N THR A 278 2.26 -17.79 -32.61
CA THR A 278 0.90 -17.40 -33.03
C THR A 278 -0.12 -18.46 -32.63
N ARG A 279 0.21 -19.74 -32.82
CA ARG A 279 -0.66 -20.85 -32.41
C ARG A 279 -0.81 -20.95 -30.88
N THR A 280 0.22 -20.65 -30.09
CA THR A 280 0.10 -20.64 -28.62
C THR A 280 -0.71 -19.45 -28.15
N LEU A 281 -0.55 -18.27 -28.76
CA LEU A 281 -1.37 -17.08 -28.49
C LEU A 281 -2.85 -17.33 -28.80
N GLU A 282 -3.18 -17.93 -29.94
CA GLU A 282 -4.57 -18.30 -30.27
C GLU A 282 -5.16 -19.32 -29.27
N LYS A 283 -4.35 -20.28 -28.80
CA LYS A 283 -4.76 -21.21 -27.74
C LYS A 283 -4.96 -20.52 -26.40
N ILE A 284 -4.14 -19.53 -26.06
CA ILE A 284 -4.30 -18.72 -24.85
C ILE A 284 -5.59 -17.90 -24.97
N GLY A 285 -5.78 -17.15 -26.06
CA GLY A 285 -6.99 -16.34 -26.26
C GLY A 285 -8.29 -17.16 -26.28
N SER A 286 -8.26 -18.37 -26.84
CA SER A 286 -9.43 -19.26 -26.79
C SER A 286 -9.70 -19.82 -25.39
N ARG A 287 -8.64 -20.12 -24.61
CA ARG A 287 -8.78 -20.51 -23.19
C ARG A 287 -9.27 -19.35 -22.32
N GLU A 288 -8.75 -18.14 -22.52
CA GLU A 288 -9.22 -16.93 -21.84
C GLU A 288 -10.69 -16.68 -22.13
N LYS A 289 -11.11 -16.76 -23.40
CA LYS A 289 -12.52 -16.63 -23.78
C LYS A 289 -13.39 -17.71 -23.14
N TYR A 290 -12.90 -18.95 -23.05
CA TYR A 290 -13.60 -20.04 -22.38
C TYR A 290 -13.76 -19.78 -20.87
N ILE A 291 -12.68 -19.39 -20.19
CA ILE A 291 -12.70 -19.05 -18.76
C ILE A 291 -13.61 -17.87 -18.50
N ASN A 292 -13.52 -16.80 -19.30
CA ASN A 292 -14.38 -15.62 -19.17
C ASN A 292 -15.85 -16.00 -19.34
N ASN A 293 -16.20 -16.83 -20.33
CA ASN A 293 -17.58 -17.31 -20.49
C ASN A 293 -18.07 -18.13 -19.29
N GLN A 294 -17.21 -18.93 -18.66
CA GLN A 294 -17.57 -19.67 -17.44
C GLN A 294 -17.75 -18.74 -16.24
N LEU A 295 -16.89 -17.74 -16.10
CA LEU A 295 -16.95 -16.77 -15.00
C LEU A 295 -18.10 -15.77 -15.16
N GLU A 296 -18.52 -15.45 -16.38
CA GLU A 296 -19.61 -14.49 -16.65
C GLU A 296 -20.90 -14.89 -15.93
N SER A 297 -21.27 -16.17 -15.96
CA SER A 297 -22.46 -16.68 -15.25
C SER A 297 -22.32 -16.49 -13.74
N PHE A 298 -21.17 -16.85 -13.17
CA PHE A 298 -20.93 -16.69 -11.73
C PHE A 298 -20.87 -15.21 -11.31
N LEU A 299 -20.33 -14.33 -12.14
CA LEU A 299 -20.33 -12.88 -11.90
C LEU A 299 -21.75 -12.32 -11.94
N GLN A 300 -22.59 -12.81 -12.84
CA GLN A 300 -23.99 -12.42 -12.92
C GLN A 300 -24.80 -12.91 -11.70
N GLU A 301 -24.56 -14.15 -11.26
CA GLU A 301 -25.12 -14.67 -10.01
C GLU A 301 -24.64 -13.88 -8.79
N PHE A 302 -23.35 -13.55 -8.71
CA PHE A 302 -22.78 -12.74 -7.63
C PHE A 302 -23.43 -11.36 -7.58
N ARG A 303 -23.59 -10.69 -8.72
CA ARG A 303 -24.30 -9.40 -8.82
C ARG A 303 -25.76 -9.52 -8.36
N ALA A 304 -26.47 -10.56 -8.81
CA ALA A 304 -27.84 -10.80 -8.40
C ALA A 304 -27.97 -11.04 -6.88
N MET A 305 -27.06 -11.81 -6.30
CA MET A 305 -27.00 -12.05 -4.85
C MET A 305 -26.65 -10.78 -4.06
N GLN A 306 -25.75 -9.95 -4.59
CA GLN A 306 -25.40 -8.66 -4.01
C GLN A 306 -26.59 -7.69 -4.01
N ASP A 307 -27.36 -7.64 -5.09
CA ASP A 307 -28.59 -6.85 -5.19
C ASP A 307 -29.67 -7.36 -4.22
N GLN A 308 -29.83 -8.68 -4.10
CA GLN A 308 -30.74 -9.28 -3.11
C GLN A 308 -30.34 -8.94 -1.68
N LEU A 309 -29.04 -8.95 -1.37
CA LEU A 309 -28.53 -8.57 -0.05
C LEU A 309 -28.74 -7.08 0.22
N ALA A 310 -28.55 -6.22 -0.77
CA ALA A 310 -28.85 -4.78 -0.66
C ALA A 310 -30.34 -4.55 -0.38
N GLN A 311 -31.23 -5.23 -1.11
CA GLN A 311 -32.68 -5.16 -0.88
C GLN A 311 -33.08 -5.68 0.51
N ALA A 312 -32.48 -6.77 0.99
CA ALA A 312 -32.76 -7.31 2.31
C ALA A 312 -32.28 -6.36 3.43
N LYS A 313 -31.10 -5.75 3.27
CA LYS A 313 -30.60 -4.72 4.20
C LYS A 313 -31.50 -3.49 4.24
N GLU A 314 -32.01 -3.05 3.10
CA GLU A 314 -32.94 -1.93 3.04
C GLU A 314 -34.24 -2.25 3.77
N LYS A 315 -34.87 -3.40 3.49
CA LYS A 315 -36.07 -3.86 4.21
C LYS A 315 -35.85 -4.01 5.72
N TYR A 316 -34.67 -4.48 6.13
CA TYR A 316 -34.31 -4.56 7.54
C TYR A 316 -34.18 -3.16 8.16
N ARG A 317 -33.56 -2.21 7.46
CA ARG A 317 -33.42 -0.82 7.90
C ARG A 317 -34.78 -0.14 8.04
N GLU A 318 -35.66 -0.31 7.06
CA GLU A 318 -37.05 0.20 7.10
C GLU A 318 -37.82 -0.41 8.29
N GLY A 319 -37.75 -1.74 8.46
CA GLY A 319 -38.38 -2.43 9.59
C GLY A 319 -37.82 -2.00 10.95
N SER A 320 -36.50 -1.84 11.07
CA SER A 320 -35.83 -1.38 12.29
C SER A 320 -36.19 0.08 12.62
N GLY A 321 -36.28 0.95 11.60
CA GLY A 321 -36.77 2.31 11.76
C GLY A 321 -38.21 2.33 12.27
N GLY A 322 -39.09 1.54 11.67
CA GLY A 322 -40.48 1.40 12.11
C GLY A 322 -40.61 0.86 13.55
N VAL A 323 -39.82 -0.15 13.93
CA VAL A 323 -39.78 -0.65 15.32
C VAL A 323 -39.33 0.45 16.28
N THR A 324 -38.29 1.21 15.93
CA THR A 324 -37.77 2.30 16.76
C THR A 324 -38.83 3.39 16.97
N GLU A 325 -39.55 3.76 15.90
CA GLU A 325 -40.65 4.73 15.97
C GLU A 325 -41.79 4.22 16.87
N ARG A 326 -42.21 2.96 16.71
CA ARG A 326 -43.23 2.35 17.57
C ARG A 326 -42.77 2.23 19.02
N THR A 327 -41.51 1.92 19.28
CA THR A 327 -40.94 1.92 20.64
C THR A 327 -40.97 3.32 21.24
N ARG A 328 -40.69 4.36 20.44
CA ARG A 328 -40.79 5.76 20.89
C ARG A 328 -42.24 6.16 21.18
N GLU A 329 -43.19 5.81 20.32
CA GLU A 329 -44.62 6.03 20.56
C GLU A 329 -45.09 5.32 21.84
N LEU A 330 -44.70 4.05 22.04
CA LEU A 330 -45.03 3.31 23.25
C LEU A 330 -44.44 3.94 24.52
N ALA A 331 -43.21 4.46 24.46
CA ALA A 331 -42.60 5.16 25.57
C ALA A 331 -43.39 6.44 25.92
N LEU A 332 -43.79 7.22 24.92
CA LEU A 332 -44.61 8.42 25.12
C LEU A 332 -45.98 8.07 25.73
N ILE A 333 -46.67 7.06 25.21
CA ILE A 333 -47.97 6.61 25.75
C ILE A 333 -47.81 6.09 27.18
N THR A 334 -46.69 5.41 27.49
CA THR A 334 -46.41 4.93 28.84
C THR A 334 -46.15 6.08 29.81
N GLU A 335 -45.45 7.12 29.36
CA GLU A 335 -45.24 8.34 30.15
C GLU A 335 -46.56 9.09 30.40
N GLU A 336 -47.40 9.24 29.37
CA GLU A 336 -48.76 9.80 29.52
C GLU A 336 -49.61 8.97 30.50
N LEU A 337 -49.52 7.64 30.44
CA LEU A 337 -50.21 6.74 31.37
C LEU A 337 -49.74 6.91 32.81
N GLU A 338 -48.42 7.03 33.05
CA GLU A 338 -47.89 7.24 34.39
C GLU A 338 -48.25 8.64 34.91
N GLN A 339 -48.30 9.65 34.04
CA GLN A 339 -48.78 10.99 34.41
C GLN A 339 -50.25 10.95 34.83
N VAL A 340 -51.13 10.32 34.05
CA VAL A 340 -52.55 10.17 34.40
C VAL A 340 -52.72 9.37 35.68
N LYS A 341 -51.90 8.32 35.89
CA LYS A 341 -51.91 7.53 37.11
C LYS A 341 -51.47 8.36 38.33
N SER A 342 -50.42 9.17 38.19
CA SER A 342 -49.97 10.10 39.24
C SER A 342 -51.06 11.13 39.57
N GLU A 343 -51.71 11.72 38.56
CA GLU A 343 -52.84 12.62 38.79
C GLU A 343 -54.02 11.92 39.47
N MET A 344 -54.27 10.66 39.13
CA MET A 344 -55.32 9.86 39.75
C MET A 344 -54.99 9.49 41.20
N GLU A 345 -53.73 9.19 41.51
CA GLU A 345 -53.23 8.97 42.87
C GLU A 345 -53.25 10.27 43.70
N GLU A 346 -52.88 11.41 43.12
CA GLU A 346 -52.97 12.72 43.78
C GLU A 346 -54.43 13.09 44.06
N ARG A 347 -55.34 12.87 43.11
CA ARG A 347 -56.78 13.05 43.33
C ARG A 347 -57.32 12.04 44.34
N GLY A 348 -56.86 10.79 44.30
CA GLY A 348 -57.27 9.73 45.23
C GLY A 348 -56.84 10.03 46.66
N THR A 349 -55.61 10.50 46.84
CA THR A 349 -55.09 10.97 48.13
C THR A 349 -55.80 12.24 48.57
N SER A 350 -56.05 13.21 47.70
CA SER A 350 -56.85 14.41 48.03
C SER A 350 -58.31 14.09 48.39
N MET A 351 -58.92 13.08 47.77
CA MET A 351 -60.30 12.66 48.08
C MET A 351 -60.39 11.83 49.35
N THR A 352 -59.33 11.07 49.66
CA THR A 352 -59.21 10.27 50.89
C THR A 352 -58.66 11.07 52.06
N ASP A 353 -58.07 12.25 51.78
CA ASP A 353 -57.56 13.14 52.81
C ASP A 353 -58.73 13.73 53.61
N GLY A 354 -59.03 13.07 54.73
CA GLY A 354 -60.01 13.54 55.71
C GLY A 354 -59.50 14.72 56.54
N THR A 355 -58.26 15.19 56.36
CA THR A 355 -57.66 16.29 57.14
C THR A 355 -58.45 17.60 57.06
N PRO A 356 -59.01 18.03 55.90
CA PRO A 356 -59.91 19.18 55.85
C PRO A 356 -61.17 18.96 56.70
N LEU A 357 -61.74 17.76 56.67
CA LEU A 357 -62.91 17.38 57.48
C LEU A 357 -62.58 17.41 58.98
N VAL A 358 -61.41 16.92 59.37
CA VAL A 358 -60.92 16.95 60.75
C VAL A 358 -60.66 18.38 61.21
N LYS A 359 -60.08 19.25 60.37
CA LYS A 359 -59.90 20.69 60.67
C LYS A 359 -61.24 21.40 60.87
N ILE A 360 -62.23 21.14 60.02
CA ILE A 360 -63.59 21.67 60.18
C ILE A 360 -64.20 21.18 61.49
N LYS A 361 -64.09 19.89 61.81
CA LYS A 361 -64.57 19.31 63.06
C LYS A 361 -63.88 19.94 64.29
N GLN A 362 -62.57 20.16 64.24
CA GLN A 362 -61.82 20.84 65.30
C GLN A 362 -62.26 22.30 65.47
N ALA A 363 -62.44 23.04 64.38
CA ALA A 363 -62.95 24.42 64.41
C ALA A 363 -64.37 24.49 65.01
N LEU A 364 -65.26 23.57 64.62
CA LEU A 364 -66.59 23.41 65.21
C LEU A 364 -66.54 23.11 66.72
N THR A 365 -65.61 22.24 67.14
CA THR A 365 -65.42 21.91 68.55
C THR A 365 -64.94 23.13 69.34
N ARG A 366 -64.01 23.90 68.78
CA ARG A 366 -63.50 25.14 69.37
C ARG A 366 -64.61 26.19 69.50
N LEU A 367 -65.42 26.38 68.45
CA LEU A 367 -66.59 27.27 68.50
C LEU A 367 -67.58 26.84 69.59
N LYS A 368 -67.84 25.54 69.75
CA LYS A 368 -68.69 25.03 70.85
C LYS A 368 -68.12 25.37 72.21
N THR A 369 -66.82 25.16 72.43
CA THR A 369 -66.18 25.51 73.71
C THR A 369 -66.24 27.01 73.97
N GLU A 370 -66.04 27.83 72.94
CA GLU A 370 -66.10 29.28 73.05
C GLU A 370 -67.53 29.76 73.34
N MET A 371 -68.53 29.13 72.74
CA MET A 371 -69.95 29.37 73.04
C MET A 371 -70.26 29.03 74.51
N THR A 372 -69.84 27.87 75.01
CA THR A 372 -70.04 27.53 76.43
C THR A 372 -69.32 28.49 77.37
N GLN A 373 -68.15 28.99 76.98
CA GLN A 373 -67.42 29.99 77.76
C GLN A 373 -68.15 31.33 77.76
N MET A 374 -68.70 31.77 76.62
CA MET A 374 -69.53 32.95 76.53
C MET A 374 -70.80 32.82 77.36
N ASP A 375 -71.47 31.66 77.36
CA ASP A 375 -72.67 31.40 78.17
C ASP A 375 -72.36 31.52 79.67
N ILE A 376 -71.23 30.98 80.14
CA ILE A 376 -70.79 31.11 81.53
C ILE A 376 -70.53 32.59 81.87
N ARG A 377 -69.83 33.31 80.98
CA ARG A 377 -69.56 34.75 81.18
C ARG A 377 -70.86 35.55 81.22
N MET A 378 -71.81 35.27 80.34
CA MET A 378 -73.12 35.89 80.32
C MET A 378 -73.87 35.63 81.63
N GLY A 379 -73.89 34.37 82.11
CA GLY A 379 -74.49 34.01 83.40
C GLY A 379 -73.84 34.71 84.60
N VAL A 380 -72.50 34.86 84.63
CA VAL A 380 -71.81 35.60 85.70
C VAL A 380 -72.15 37.08 85.66
N VAL A 381 -72.21 37.68 84.46
CA VAL A 381 -72.60 39.09 84.29
C VAL A 381 -74.05 39.29 84.70
N GLU A 382 -74.97 38.41 84.31
CA GLU A 382 -76.37 38.44 84.74
C GLU A 382 -76.51 38.28 86.25
N HIS A 383 -75.77 37.35 86.87
CA HIS A 383 -75.78 37.19 88.33
C HIS A 383 -75.24 38.44 89.04
N THR A 384 -74.15 39.01 88.54
CA THR A 384 -73.55 40.25 89.08
C THR A 384 -74.50 41.42 88.95
N LEU A 385 -75.17 41.56 87.80
CA LEU A 385 -76.19 42.59 87.57
C LEU A 385 -77.39 42.41 88.49
N ASN A 386 -77.89 41.18 88.66
CA ASN A 386 -78.98 40.88 89.59
C ASN A 386 -78.59 41.15 91.04
N GLN A 387 -77.36 40.81 91.44
CA GLN A 387 -76.86 41.11 92.77
C GLN A 387 -76.71 42.62 93.00
N ALA A 388 -76.26 43.37 91.99
CA ALA A 388 -76.24 44.84 92.02
C ALA A 388 -77.66 45.41 92.17
N LYS A 389 -78.62 44.94 91.36
CA LYS A 389 -80.04 45.34 91.48
C LYS A 389 -80.65 45.01 92.85
N LEU A 390 -80.31 43.86 93.43
CA LEU A 390 -80.74 43.47 94.77
C LEU A 390 -80.10 44.35 95.86
N LYS A 391 -78.81 44.70 95.71
CA LYS A 391 -78.11 45.64 96.59
C LYS A 391 -78.68 47.06 96.49
N ASP A 392 -79.01 47.53 95.29
CA ASP A 392 -79.67 48.83 95.11
C ASP A 392 -81.07 48.83 95.73
N LYS A 393 -81.83 47.74 95.60
CA LYS A 393 -83.14 47.59 96.24
C LYS A 393 -83.03 47.55 97.77
N SER A 394 -82.03 46.86 98.32
CA SER A 394 -81.80 46.81 99.77
C SER A 394 -81.24 48.12 100.32
N ASN A 395 -80.41 48.84 99.55
CA ASN A 395 -79.97 50.19 99.86
C ASN A 395 -81.13 51.18 99.82
N MET A 396 -82.01 51.11 98.82
CA MET A 396 -83.26 51.90 98.80
C MET A 396 -84.13 51.60 100.02
N GLN A 397 -84.30 50.33 100.41
CA GLN A 397 -85.03 49.98 101.64
C GLN A 397 -84.34 50.50 102.90
N ARG A 398 -82.99 50.50 102.95
CA ARG A 398 -82.23 51.08 104.08
C ARG A 398 -82.34 52.60 104.15
N ASP A 399 -82.29 53.30 103.02
CA ASP A 399 -82.50 54.75 102.97
C ASP A 399 -83.95 55.13 103.32
N MET A 400 -84.93 54.30 102.97
CA MET A 400 -86.32 54.47 103.40
C MET A 400 -86.53 54.25 104.91
N ASN A 401 -85.65 53.46 105.55
CA ASN A 401 -85.70 53.15 106.98
C ASN A 401 -84.75 54.01 107.84
N LYS A 402 -84.11 55.04 107.27
CA LYS A 402 -83.36 56.02 108.06
C LYS A 402 -84.34 56.96 108.79
N PRO A 403 -84.25 57.10 110.13
CA PRO A 403 -85.05 58.08 110.84
C PRO A 403 -84.60 59.50 110.48
N VAL A 404 -85.56 60.35 110.10
CA VAL A 404 -85.35 61.79 109.90
C VAL A 404 -84.82 62.36 111.22
N SER A 405 -83.59 62.87 111.20
CA SER A 405 -82.98 63.55 112.32
C SER A 405 -82.96 65.05 112.00
N ASP A 406 -83.73 65.81 112.80
CA ASP A 406 -83.69 67.26 112.90
C ASP A 406 -82.30 67.76 113.35
N GLU A 407 -81.88 68.91 112.83
CA GLU A 407 -81.23 70.07 113.50
C GLU A 407 -80.43 70.92 112.48
N GLN A 408 -80.94 72.11 112.12
CA GLN A 408 -80.52 73.45 112.60
C GLN A 408 -79.15 73.95 112.06
N TYR A 409 -79.14 74.74 110.97
CA TYR A 409 -79.15 76.23 110.91
C TYR A 409 -78.98 76.70 109.47
#